data_AF-A0A7S4IDQ2-F1
#
_entry.id   AF-A0A7S4IDQ2-F1
#
_cell.length_a   1.000
_cell.length_b   1.000
_cell.length_c   1.000
_cell.angle_alpha   90.00
_cell.angle_beta   90.00
_cell.angle_gamma   90.00
#
_symmetry.space_group_name_H-M   'P 1'
#
loop_
_entity.id
_entity.type
_entity.pdbx_description
1 polymer ?
#
loop_
_entity_poly.entity_id
_entity_poly.type
_entity_poly.pdbx_seq_one_letter_code
_entity_poly.pdbx_strand_id
1 'polypeptide(L)'
;ITQEAAVKKAERATTAAAAAREAAEKSAAAASTARQESEAAASSATAARQQAEADAAAATAAAKASAAAKAEADAAVEAARQQLEAAEAFLDEVRSRPGQAFGALWWIDRELHEQRKYLPVAKGG
;
A
#
# COMPACT_ATOMS: atom_id res chain seq x y z
N ILE A 1 -5.16 73.60 38.76
CA ILE A 1 -5.93 72.44 38.24
C ILE A 1 -7.17 72.33 39.12
N THR A 2 -8.37 72.44 38.55
CA THR A 2 -9.63 72.34 39.32
C THR A 2 -9.92 70.87 39.67
N GLN A 3 -10.68 70.60 40.73
CA GLN A 3 -11.02 69.23 41.13
C GLN A 3 -11.72 68.44 40.00
N GLU A 4 -12.59 69.09 39.22
CA GLU A 4 -13.21 68.48 38.03
C GLU A 4 -12.20 67.98 37.00
N ALA A 5 -11.12 68.73 36.76
CA ALA A 5 -10.09 68.31 35.81
C ALA A 5 -9.33 67.07 36.30
N ALA A 6 -9.16 66.93 37.61
CA ALA A 6 -8.56 65.74 38.22
C ALA A 6 -9.50 64.52 38.10
N VAL A 7 -10.79 64.68 38.38
CA VAL A 7 -11.80 63.62 38.24
C VAL A 7 -11.90 63.15 36.79
N LYS A 8 -12.03 64.07 35.83
CA LYS A 8 -12.11 63.74 34.40
C LYS A 8 -10.86 63.03 33.87
N LYS A 9 -9.69 63.34 34.44
CA LYS A 9 -8.44 62.65 34.11
C LYS A 9 -8.41 61.23 34.70
N ALA A 10 -8.91 61.05 35.92
CA ALA A 10 -9.02 59.73 36.55
C ALA A 10 -10.00 58.83 35.79
N GLU A 11 -11.17 59.34 35.38
CA GLU A 11 -12.14 58.61 34.57
C GLU A 11 -11.56 58.17 33.22
N ARG A 12 -10.84 59.06 32.53
CA ARG A 12 -10.15 58.68 31.29
C ARG A 12 -9.10 57.59 31.51
N ALA A 13 -8.38 57.64 32.62
CA ALA A 13 -7.38 56.62 32.95
C ALA A 13 -8.03 55.27 33.26
N THR A 14 -9.16 55.23 33.98
CA THR A 14 -9.89 53.98 34.25
C THR A 14 -10.50 53.40 32.97
N THR A 15 -11.08 54.22 32.09
CA THR A 15 -11.57 53.77 30.78
C THR A 15 -10.43 53.20 29.93
N ALA A 16 -9.29 53.89 29.86
CA ALA A 16 -8.13 53.41 29.10
C ALA A 16 -7.58 52.08 29.66
N ALA A 17 -7.52 51.94 30.98
CA ALA A 17 -7.08 50.70 31.63
C ALA A 17 -8.06 49.54 31.38
N ALA A 18 -9.37 49.80 31.39
CA ALA A 18 -10.38 48.80 31.07
C ALA A 18 -10.27 48.32 29.61
N ALA A 19 -10.12 49.26 28.66
CA ALA A 19 -9.92 48.93 27.25
C ALA A 19 -8.62 48.12 27.01
N ALA A 20 -7.54 48.45 27.72
CA ALA A 20 -6.28 47.71 27.63
C ALA A 20 -6.41 46.27 28.17
N ARG A 21 -7.17 46.07 29.26
CA ARG A 21 -7.45 44.72 29.79
C ARG A 21 -8.28 43.90 28.82
N GLU A 22 -9.34 44.47 28.26
CA GLU A 22 -10.19 43.79 27.28
C GLU A 22 -9.38 43.40 26.02
N ALA A 23 -8.50 44.28 25.54
CA ALA A 23 -7.61 43.98 24.42
C ALA A 23 -6.61 42.86 24.75
N ALA A 24 -6.05 42.84 25.97
CA ALA A 24 -5.16 41.78 26.42
C ALA A 24 -5.88 40.43 26.55
N GLU A 25 -7.11 40.41 27.08
CA GLU A 25 -7.93 39.21 27.19
C GLU A 25 -8.29 38.64 25.81
N LYS A 26 -8.70 39.49 24.86
CA LYS A 26 -8.94 39.06 23.46
C LYS A 26 -7.69 38.49 22.81
N SER A 27 -6.53 39.11 23.05
CA SER A 27 -5.25 38.64 22.52
C SER A 27 -4.84 37.30 23.13
N ALA A 28 -5.05 37.11 24.44
CA ALA A 28 -4.78 35.85 25.12
C ALA A 28 -5.70 34.73 24.64
N ALA A 29 -7.00 35.03 24.45
CA ALA A 29 -7.95 34.08 23.89
C ALA A 29 -7.56 33.65 22.46
N ALA A 30 -7.24 34.61 21.59
CA ALA A 30 -6.79 34.33 20.22
C ALA A 30 -5.50 33.49 20.19
N ALA A 31 -4.53 33.79 21.05
CA ALA A 31 -3.30 33.01 21.18
C ALA A 31 -3.56 31.58 21.68
N SER A 32 -4.50 31.40 22.61
CA SER A 32 -4.91 30.07 23.08
C SER A 32 -5.55 29.26 21.96
N THR A 33 -6.46 29.84 21.19
CA THR A 33 -7.09 29.18 20.03
C THR A 33 -6.04 28.78 19.00
N ALA A 34 -5.13 29.70 18.64
CA ALA A 34 -4.07 29.41 17.67
C ALA A 34 -3.14 28.26 18.14
N ARG A 35 -2.84 28.16 19.44
CA ARG A 35 -2.08 27.03 19.99
C ARG A 35 -2.84 25.70 19.85
N GLN A 36 -4.12 25.69 20.21
CA GLN A 36 -4.94 24.47 20.10
C GLN A 36 -5.05 24.00 18.65
N GLU A 37 -5.25 24.92 17.70
CA GLU A 37 -5.29 24.61 16.27
C GLU A 37 -3.93 24.06 15.78
N SER A 38 -2.82 24.66 16.23
CA SER A 38 -1.48 24.18 15.89
C SER A 38 -1.19 22.78 16.45
N GLU A 39 -1.62 22.49 17.68
CA GLU A 39 -1.46 21.17 18.31
C GLU A 39 -2.33 20.12 17.61
N ALA A 40 -3.56 20.48 17.24
CA ALA A 40 -4.44 19.63 16.44
C ALA A 40 -3.83 19.34 15.05
N ALA A 41 -3.26 20.35 14.39
CA ALA A 41 -2.59 20.17 13.10
C ALA A 41 -1.35 19.28 13.22
N ALA A 42 -0.53 19.47 14.26
CA ALA A 42 0.67 18.66 14.50
C ALA A 42 0.34 17.19 14.81
N SER A 43 -0.69 16.94 15.60
CA SER A 43 -1.15 15.57 15.89
C SER A 43 -1.72 14.89 14.64
N SER A 44 -2.51 15.60 13.83
CA SER A 44 -3.01 15.10 12.55
C SER A 44 -1.88 14.78 11.57
N ALA A 45 -0.87 15.65 11.45
CA ALA A 45 0.29 15.41 10.60
C ALA A 45 1.10 14.18 11.06
N THR A 46 1.23 13.98 12.37
CA THR A 46 1.91 12.81 12.94
C THR A 46 1.16 11.52 12.63
N ALA A 47 -0.17 11.52 12.79
CA ALA A 47 -1.01 10.36 12.46
C ALA A 47 -0.95 10.04 10.95
N ALA A 48 -1.02 11.05 10.09
CA ALA A 48 -0.91 10.88 8.63
C ALA A 48 0.45 10.28 8.24
N ARG A 49 1.54 10.73 8.88
CA ARG A 49 2.88 10.18 8.65
C ARG A 49 2.96 8.71 9.08
N GLN A 50 2.44 8.36 10.26
CA GLN A 50 2.43 6.98 10.75
C GLN A 50 1.63 6.06 9.81
N GLN A 51 0.50 6.54 9.30
CA GLN A 51 -0.30 5.79 8.33
C GLN A 51 0.47 5.56 7.03
N ALA A 52 1.11 6.61 6.49
CA ALA A 52 1.91 6.48 5.27
C ALA A 52 3.09 5.50 5.43
N GLU A 53 3.75 5.49 6.59
CA GLU A 53 4.82 4.54 6.90
C GLU A 53 4.28 3.10 6.98
N ALA A 54 3.11 2.89 7.58
CA ALA A 54 2.45 1.59 7.64
C ALA A 54 2.04 1.08 6.25
N ASP A 55 1.46 1.95 5.42
CA ASP A 55 1.04 1.63 4.05
C ASP A 55 2.25 1.26 3.17
N ALA A 56 3.36 2.00 3.30
CA ALA A 56 4.60 1.70 2.59
C ALA A 56 5.20 0.34 2.99
N ALA A 57 5.15 0.02 4.29
CA ALA A 57 5.59 -1.29 4.80
C ALA A 57 4.70 -2.42 4.26
N ALA A 58 3.38 -2.23 4.26
CA ALA A 58 2.42 -3.20 3.72
C ALA A 58 2.61 -3.42 2.21
N ALA A 59 2.80 -2.35 1.44
CA ALA A 59 3.07 -2.44 0.00
C ALA A 59 4.37 -3.20 -0.29
N THR A 60 5.43 -2.94 0.49
CA THR A 60 6.71 -3.66 0.37
C THR A 60 6.56 -5.15 0.68
N ALA A 61 5.80 -5.49 1.72
CA ALA A 61 5.53 -6.89 2.08
C ALA A 61 4.72 -7.60 0.98
N ALA A 62 3.69 -6.95 0.45
CA ALA A 62 2.88 -7.48 -0.65
C ALA A 62 3.69 -7.71 -1.92
N ALA A 63 4.58 -6.76 -2.28
CA ALA A 63 5.47 -6.92 -3.43
C ALA A 63 6.42 -8.12 -3.28
N LYS A 64 7.00 -8.32 -2.08
CA LYS A 64 7.85 -9.48 -1.79
C LYS A 64 7.07 -10.79 -1.87
N ALA A 65 5.87 -10.83 -1.30
CA ALA A 65 5.01 -12.01 -1.35
C ALA A 65 4.61 -12.36 -2.80
N SER A 66 4.28 -11.35 -3.61
CA SER A 66 3.96 -11.52 -5.03
C SER A 66 5.16 -12.04 -5.82
N ALA A 67 6.35 -11.50 -5.59
CA ALA A 67 7.58 -11.97 -6.24
C ALA A 67 7.91 -13.42 -5.87
N ALA A 68 7.74 -13.80 -4.59
CA ALA A 68 7.93 -15.17 -4.14
C ALA A 68 6.93 -16.14 -4.78
N ALA A 69 5.64 -15.77 -4.80
CA ALA A 69 4.61 -16.58 -5.45
C ALA A 69 4.84 -16.74 -6.96
N LYS A 70 5.31 -15.68 -7.63
CA LYS A 70 5.71 -15.75 -9.04
C LYS A 70 6.87 -16.73 -9.24
N ALA A 71 7.91 -16.63 -8.42
CA ALA A 71 9.07 -17.53 -8.50
C ALA A 71 8.69 -19.00 -8.26
N GLU A 72 7.79 -19.27 -7.30
CA GLU A 72 7.26 -20.61 -7.05
C GLU A 72 6.43 -21.14 -8.22
N ALA A 73 5.56 -20.29 -8.79
CA ALA A 73 4.78 -20.65 -9.97
C ALA A 73 5.65 -20.93 -11.19
N ASP A 74 6.66 -20.08 -11.44
CA ASP A 74 7.61 -20.26 -12.54
C ASP A 74 8.40 -21.58 -12.34
N ALA A 75 8.87 -21.87 -11.11
CA ALA A 75 9.55 -23.13 -10.81
C ALA A 75 8.64 -24.36 -11.00
N ALA A 76 7.37 -24.28 -10.61
CA ALA A 76 6.40 -25.35 -10.80
C ALA A 76 6.11 -25.60 -12.29
N VAL A 77 6.02 -24.54 -13.10
CA VAL A 77 5.85 -24.64 -14.56
C VAL A 77 7.07 -25.30 -15.20
N GLU A 78 8.29 -24.90 -14.83
CA GLU A 78 9.50 -25.52 -15.38
C GLU A 78 9.63 -27.00 -14.97
N ALA A 79 9.32 -27.35 -13.71
CA ALA A 79 9.30 -28.74 -13.27
C ALA A 79 8.25 -29.56 -14.06
N ALA A 80 7.05 -29.02 -14.27
CA ALA A 80 6.03 -29.68 -15.07
C ALA A 80 6.46 -29.88 -16.53
N ARG A 81 7.16 -28.90 -17.13
CA ARG A 81 7.71 -29.02 -18.49
C ARG A 81 8.76 -30.13 -18.57
N GLN A 82 9.70 -30.18 -17.64
CA GLN A 82 10.72 -31.23 -17.62
C GLN A 82 10.10 -32.63 -17.49
N GLN A 83 9.08 -32.78 -16.64
CA GLN A 83 8.37 -34.05 -16.48
C GLN A 83 7.60 -34.44 -17.75
N LEU A 84 6.99 -33.46 -18.44
CA LEU A 84 6.32 -33.70 -19.72
C LEU A 84 7.32 -34.12 -20.79
N GLU A 85 8.45 -33.43 -20.93
CA GLU A 85 9.51 -33.79 -21.88
C GLU A 85 10.07 -35.19 -21.61
N ALA A 86 10.31 -35.54 -20.35
CA ALA A 86 10.75 -36.88 -19.97
C ALA A 86 9.71 -37.97 -20.31
N ALA A 87 8.43 -37.68 -20.07
CA ALA A 87 7.33 -38.60 -20.42
C ALA A 87 7.19 -38.78 -21.94
N GLU A 88 7.34 -37.71 -22.72
CA GLU A 88 7.32 -37.75 -24.18
C GLU A 88 8.51 -38.54 -24.73
N ALA A 89 9.71 -38.33 -24.20
CA ALA A 89 10.89 -39.11 -24.57
C ALA A 89 10.71 -40.61 -24.29
N PHE A 90 10.11 -40.96 -23.14
CA PHE A 90 9.79 -42.35 -22.81
C PHE A 90 8.72 -42.93 -23.75
N LEU A 91 7.71 -42.15 -24.12
CA LEU A 91 6.68 -42.57 -25.07
C LEU A 91 7.29 -42.88 -26.45
N ASP A 92 8.22 -42.04 -26.93
CA ASP A 92 8.95 -42.28 -28.17
C ASP A 92 9.85 -43.53 -28.09
N GLU A 93 10.50 -43.76 -26.96
CA GLU A 93 11.26 -45.00 -26.73
C GLU A 93 10.34 -46.23 -26.82
N VAL A 94 9.19 -46.22 -26.15
CA VAL A 94 8.20 -47.32 -26.21
C VAL A 94 7.68 -47.51 -27.63
N ARG A 95 7.45 -46.42 -28.36
CA ARG A 95 7.04 -46.46 -29.77
C ARG A 95 8.11 -47.11 -30.67
N SER A 96 9.39 -47.01 -30.35
CA SER A 96 10.47 -47.59 -31.17
C SER A 96 10.68 -49.10 -30.99
N ARG A 97 10.18 -49.68 -29.88
CA ARG A 97 10.33 -51.12 -29.56
C ARG A 97 9.38 -51.97 -30.40
N PRO A 98 9.71 -53.21 -30.78
CA PRO A 98 8.81 -54.10 -31.51
C PRO A 98 7.72 -54.70 -30.59
N GLY A 99 6.51 -54.92 -31.13
CA GLY A 99 5.41 -55.58 -30.41
C GLY A 99 4.56 -54.67 -29.51
N GLN A 100 4.65 -53.36 -29.72
CA GLN A 100 3.94 -52.32 -28.98
C GLN A 100 2.46 -52.18 -29.37
N ALA A 101 1.64 -51.73 -28.42
CA ALA A 101 0.21 -51.50 -28.62
C ALA A 101 -0.06 -50.16 -29.34
N PHE A 102 0.08 -50.15 -30.67
CA PHE A 102 -0.09 -48.94 -31.50
C PHE A 102 -1.39 -48.16 -31.27
N GLY A 103 -2.50 -48.86 -31.00
CA GLY A 103 -3.78 -48.20 -30.70
C GLY A 103 -3.78 -47.43 -29.37
N ALA A 104 -3.10 -47.94 -28.35
CA ALA A 104 -2.96 -47.25 -27.07
C ALA A 104 -2.04 -46.03 -27.19
N LEU A 105 -0.92 -46.16 -27.94
CA LEU A 105 -0.02 -45.05 -28.22
C LEU A 105 -0.73 -43.93 -28.99
N TRP A 106 -1.55 -44.26 -29.98
CA TRP A 106 -2.32 -43.27 -30.74
C TRP A 106 -3.28 -42.45 -29.87
N TRP A 107 -3.96 -43.08 -28.90
CA TRP A 107 -4.82 -42.37 -27.96
C TRP A 107 -4.04 -41.43 -27.05
N ILE A 108 -2.87 -41.85 -26.57
CA ILE A 108 -1.98 -41.02 -25.75
C ILE A 108 -1.51 -39.79 -26.56
N ASP A 109 -1.08 -39.98 -27.80
CA ASP A 109 -0.63 -38.89 -28.68
C ASP A 109 -1.74 -37.85 -28.91
N ARG A 110 -2.95 -38.33 -29.17
CA ARG A 110 -4.11 -37.47 -29.40
C ARG A 110 -4.45 -36.64 -28.15
N GLU A 111 -4.40 -37.26 -26.97
CA GLU A 111 -4.67 -36.58 -25.70
C GLU A 111 -3.58 -35.55 -25.37
N LEU A 112 -2.30 -35.89 -25.56
CA LEU A 112 -1.19 -34.95 -25.40
C LEU A 112 -1.32 -33.75 -26.35
N HIS A 113 -1.75 -33.98 -27.60
CA HIS A 113 -2.00 -32.92 -28.56
C HIS A 113 -3.11 -31.96 -28.08
N GLU A 114 -4.21 -32.48 -27.54
CA GLU A 114 -5.29 -31.62 -27.01
C GLU A 114 -4.85 -30.88 -25.74
N GLN A 115 -4.10 -31.52 -24.83
CA GLN A 115 -3.61 -30.86 -23.61
C GLN A 115 -2.62 -29.73 -23.92
N ARG A 116 -1.73 -29.91 -24.91
CA ARG A 116 -0.77 -28.88 -25.35
C ARG A 116 -1.44 -27.58 -25.76
N LYS A 117 -2.66 -27.64 -26.31
CA LYS A 117 -3.46 -26.46 -26.71
C LYS A 117 -3.83 -25.56 -25.53
N TYR A 118 -3.92 -26.12 -24.33
CA TYR A 118 -4.33 -25.41 -23.12
C TYR A 118 -3.18 -25.15 -22.14
N LEU A 119 -1.95 -25.51 -22.50
CA LEU A 119 -0.78 -25.16 -21.69
C LEU A 119 -0.59 -23.64 -21.66
N PRO A 120 -0.21 -23.07 -20.51
CA PRO A 120 0.07 -21.65 -20.41
C PRO A 120 1.26 -21.31 -21.33
N VAL A 121 0.95 -20.64 -22.44
CA VAL A 121 1.96 -20.00 -23.29
C VAL A 121 2.48 -18.81 -22.50
N ALA A 122 3.80 -18.66 -22.40
CA ALA A 122 4.43 -17.54 -21.70
C ALA A 122 4.03 -16.21 -22.37
N LYS A 123 2.88 -15.65 -22.00
CA LYS A 123 2.56 -14.25 -22.19
C LYS A 123 3.10 -13.54 -20.96
N GLY A 124 4.21 -12.85 -21.14
CA GLY A 124 4.81 -12.00 -20.11
C GLY A 124 3.75 -11.11 -19.48
N GLY A 125 3.82 -10.99 -18.15
CA GLY A 125 3.11 -9.95 -17.40
C GLY A 125 3.66 -8.57 -17.71
#